data_AF-E1ZUL1-F1
#
_entry.id   AF-E1ZUL1-F1
#
_cell.length_a   1.000
_cell.length_b   1.000
_cell.length_c   1.000
_cell.angle_alpha   90.00
_cell.angle_beta   90.00
_cell.angle_gamma   90.00
#
_symmetry.space_group_name_H-M   'P 1'
#
loop_
_entity.id
_entity.type
_entity.pdbx_description
1 polymer ?
#
loop_
_entity_poly.entity_id
_entity_poly.type
_entity_poly.pdbx_seq_one_letter_code
_entity_poly.pdbx_strand_id
1 'polypeptide(L)' 'DHPFAQLKGSDNIIAFTTQRYAKQPLIVRGPGAGAEVTAGGVFSDLLRLAAYLGAPS' A
#
# COMPACT_ATOMS: atom_id res chain seq x y z
N ASP A 1 17.10 10.89 -12.20
CA ASP A 1 15.83 10.85 -11.46
C ASP A 1 15.45 9.43 -11.08
N HIS A 2 15.43 9.13 -9.78
CA HIS A 2 15.00 7.83 -9.25
C HIS A 2 13.82 8.05 -8.27
N PRO A 3 12.72 7.29 -8.35
CA PRO A 3 11.51 7.54 -7.53
C PRO A 3 11.76 7.57 -6.01
N PHE A 4 12.79 6.86 -5.53
CA PHE A 4 13.15 6.83 -4.11
C PHE A 4 13.94 8.07 -3.65
N ALA A 5 14.50 8.85 -4.57
CA ALA A 5 15.24 10.06 -4.23
C ALA A 5 14.34 11.23 -3.82
N GLN A 6 13.02 11.08 -3.91
CA GLN A 6 12.02 12.10 -3.56
C GLN A 6 11.23 11.79 -2.28
N LEU A 7 11.71 10.85 -1.45
CA LEU A 7 11.11 10.53 -0.15
C LEU A 7 11.12 11.79 0.75
N LYS A 8 9.96 12.15 1.30
CA LYS A 8 9.82 13.22 2.31
C LYS A 8 9.25 12.63 3.59
N GLY A 9 9.87 12.91 4.73
CA GLY A 9 9.37 12.48 6.03
C GLY A 9 9.37 10.96 6.23
N SER A 10 8.24 10.41 6.70
CA SER A 10 8.02 8.98 7.01
C SER A 10 7.25 8.23 5.91
N ASP A 11 7.30 8.72 4.68
CA ASP A 11 6.66 8.03 3.55
C ASP A 11 7.36 6.70 3.24
N ASN A 12 6.57 5.66 3.00
CA ASN A 12 7.03 4.42 2.42
C ASN A 12 6.80 4.44 0.90
N ILE A 13 7.74 3.88 0.14
CA ILE A 13 7.61 3.70 -1.31
C ILE A 13 7.93 2.25 -1.67
N ILE A 14 7.08 1.65 -2.50
CA ILE A 14 7.26 0.33 -3.09
C ILE A 14 7.16 0.47 -4.61
N ALA A 15 8.13 -0.07 -5.34
CA ALA A 15 8.13 -0.13 -6.80
C ALA A 15 7.92 -1.58 -7.27
N PHE A 16 6.83 -1.83 -7.99
CA PHE A 16 6.53 -3.13 -8.58
C PHE A 16 6.99 -3.16 -10.04
N THR A 17 7.99 -3.99 -10.31
CA THR A 17 8.41 -4.31 -11.67
C THR A 17 7.88 -5.69 -12.03
N THR A 18 7.10 -5.77 -13.10
CA THR A 18 6.51 -7.03 -13.61
C THR A 18 6.67 -7.08 -15.12
N GLN A 19 6.35 -8.20 -15.77
CA GLN A 19 6.35 -8.27 -17.25
C GLN A 19 5.45 -7.19 -17.87
N ARG A 20 4.29 -6.92 -17.27
CA ARG A 20 3.34 -5.89 -17.75
C ARG A 20 3.81 -4.47 -17.45
N TYR A 21 4.55 -4.26 -16.36
CA TYR A 21 5.10 -2.98 -15.91
C TYR A 21 6.64 -2.93 -16.06
N ALA A 22 7.17 -3.48 -17.16
CA ALA A 22 8.63 -3.62 -17.34
C ALA A 22 9.32 -2.30 -17.71
N LYS A 23 8.64 -1.44 -18.50
CA LYS A 23 9.18 -0.14 -18.93
C LYS A 23 8.93 0.98 -17.93
N GLN A 24 7.81 0.91 -17.21
CA GLN A 24 7.41 1.90 -16.21
C GLN A 24 6.90 1.16 -14.97
N PRO A 25 7.74 1.01 -13.93
CA PRO A 25 7.34 0.34 -12.69
C PRO A 25 6.13 1.01 -12.06
N LEU A 26 5.23 0.21 -11.48
CA LEU A 26 4.12 0.72 -10.70
C LEU A 26 4.62 1.17 -9.33
N ILE A 27 4.49 2.45 -9.02
CA ILE A 27 4.94 3.03 -7.75
C ILE A 27 3.75 3.19 -6.81
N VAL A 28 3.82 2.55 -5.64
CA VAL A 28 2.91 2.78 -4.52
C VAL A 28 3.65 3.60 -3.47
N ARG A 29 3.11 4.75 -3.10
CA ARG A 29 3.71 5.68 -2.13
C ARG A 29 2.66 6.25 -1.18
N GLY A 30 3.07 6.55 0.04
CA GLY A 30 2.24 7.24 1.03
C GLY A 30 2.83 7.13 2.45
N PRO A 31 2.12 7.64 3.46
CA PRO A 31 2.60 7.62 4.84
C PRO A 31 2.85 6.17 5.31
N GLY A 32 4.07 5.89 5.75
CA GLY A 32 4.49 4.56 6.18
C GLY A 32 4.26 4.26 7.65
N ALA A 33 4.01 5.29 8.46
CA ALA A 33 3.82 5.21 9.89
C ALA A 33 2.96 6.37 10.40
N GLY A 34 2.28 6.15 11.53
CA GLY A 34 1.40 7.09 12.20
C GLY A 34 0.17 6.38 12.76
N ALA A 35 -0.34 6.82 13.90
CA ALA A 35 -1.41 6.12 14.62
C ALA A 35 -2.65 5.89 13.73
N GLU A 36 -3.09 6.92 13.02
CA GLU A 36 -4.28 6.86 12.15
C GLU A 36 -4.07 5.96 10.92
N VAL A 37 -2.91 6.05 10.26
CA VAL A 37 -2.62 5.26 9.06
C VAL A 37 -2.43 3.77 9.39
N THR A 38 -1.82 3.46 10.53
CA THR A 38 -1.69 2.09 11.02
C THR A 38 -3.06 1.53 11.42
N ALA A 39 -3.88 2.31 12.14
CA ALA A 39 -5.23 1.88 12.52
C ALA A 39 -6.13 1.65 11.30
N GLY A 40 -6.04 2.50 10.29
CA GLY A 40 -6.77 2.34 9.02
C GLY A 40 -6.37 1.05 8.28
N GLY A 41 -5.08 0.69 8.29
CA GLY A 41 -4.60 -0.58 7.75
C GLY A 41 -5.22 -1.79 8.44
N VAL A 42 -5.17 -1.83 9.79
CA VAL A 42 -5.77 -2.91 10.58
C VAL A 42 -7.29 -2.99 10.37
N PHE A 43 -7.97 -1.85 10.34
CA PHE A 43 -9.42 -1.81 10.12
C PHE A 43 -9.82 -2.35 8.74
N SER A 44 -9.04 -2.04 7.70
CA SER A 44 -9.23 -2.60 6.35
C SER A 44 -9.15 -4.13 6.35
N ASP A 45 -8.19 -4.70 7.09
CA ASP A 45 -8.06 -6.15 7.23
C ASP A 45 -9.25 -6.78 7.96
N LEU A 46 -9.78 -6.11 9.00
CA LEU A 46 -11.00 -6.55 9.68
C LEU A 46 -12.21 -6.57 8.73
N LEU A 47 -12.36 -5.55 7.87
CA LEU A 47 -13.43 -5.51 6.86
C LEU A 47 -13.29 -6.65 5.85
N ARG A 48 -12.05 -6.94 5.39
CA ARG A 48 -11.78 -8.07 4.49
C ARG A 48 -12.11 -9.41 5.13
N LEU A 49 -11.76 -9.60 6.40
CA LEU A 49 -12.09 -10.80 7.16
C LEU A 49 -13.60 -10.96 7.33
N ALA A 50 -14.32 -9.89 7.67
CA ALA A 50 -15.77 -9.92 7.79
C ALA A 50 -16.45 -10.27 6.45
N ALA A 51 -15.96 -9.71 5.33
CA ALA A 51 -16.46 -10.06 4.00
C ALA A 51 -16.18 -11.53 3.65
N TYR A 52 -15.00 -12.05 3.99
CA TYR A 52 -14.62 -13.44 3.71
C TYR A 52 -15.39 -14.46 4.55
N LEU A 53 -15.68 -14.13 5.81
CA LEU A 53 -16.31 -15.06 6.77
C LEU A 53 -17.84 -14.89 6.87
N GLY A 54 -18.38 -13.74 6.47
CA GLY A 54 -19.76 -13.34 6.74
C GLY A 54 -20.62 -13.02 5.52
N ALA A 55 -20.07 -13.00 4.29
CA ALA A 55 -20.90 -12.91 3.09
C ALA A 55 -21.40 -14.32 2.69
N PRO A 56 -22.71 -14.59 2.72
CA PRO A 56 -23.22 -15.74 2.00
C PRO A 56 -22.92 -15.52 0.51
N SER A 57 -22.38 -16.55 -0.15
CA SER A 57 -22.36 -16.65 -1.61
C SER A 57 -23.75 -16.53 -2.19
#